data_AF-A0A2N2BTZ3-F1
#
_entry.id   AF-A0A2N2BTZ3-F1
#
_cell.length_a   1.000
_cell.length_b   1.000
_cell.length_c   1.000
_cell.angle_alpha   90.00
_cell.angle_beta   90.00
_cell.angle_gamma   90.00
#
_symmetry.space_group_name_H-M   'P 1'
#
loop_
_entity.id
_entity.type
_entity.pdbx_description
1 polymer ?
#
loop_
_entity_poly.entity_id
_entity_poly.type
_entity_poly.pdbx_seq_one_letter_code
_entity_poly.pdbx_strand_id
1 'polypeptide(L)'
;MGKIETLNFYISNCDLENQSVFDHQDLINEITMTYHSEISNLEYGLSPKFIDDYIDDESVDPIHDLKVLKLKLENHRDNLMHEDQKRAEELKILELKSQITINNNNHNTNNSNSSASAVATITINQTMKNINELPEGILSREESVDLKELIHSIDEMISEKDNEGAKSKISKVLCTIGNKGFDLFVAVAPYLIQAATTVQATT
;
A
#
# COMPACT_ATOMS: atom_id res chain seq x y z
N MET A 1 -17.66 -1.49 3.92
CA MET A 1 -17.24 -2.80 4.44
C MET A 1 -15.84 -3.05 3.90
N GLY A 2 -14.87 -3.26 4.77
CA GLY A 2 -13.46 -3.48 4.38
C GLY A 2 -13.22 -4.88 3.80
N LYS A 3 -12.13 -5.06 3.05
CA LYS A 3 -11.81 -6.33 2.37
C LYS A 3 -11.72 -7.53 3.32
N ILE A 4 -11.14 -7.33 4.51
CA ILE A 4 -11.07 -8.33 5.58
C ILE A 4 -12.45 -8.63 6.18
N GLU A 5 -13.33 -7.64 6.29
CA GLU A 5 -14.70 -7.85 6.78
C GLU A 5 -15.51 -8.71 5.78
N THR A 6 -15.37 -8.45 4.49
CA THR A 6 -15.99 -9.26 3.43
C THR A 6 -15.44 -10.69 3.42
N LEU A 7 -14.13 -10.87 3.58
CA LEU A 7 -13.53 -12.21 3.70
C LEU A 7 -14.07 -12.97 4.91
N ASN A 8 -14.10 -12.33 6.09
CA ASN A 8 -14.62 -12.95 7.31
C ASN A 8 -16.11 -13.31 7.19
N PHE A 9 -16.89 -12.49 6.46
CA PHE A 9 -18.27 -12.80 6.14
C PHE A 9 -18.36 -14.12 5.35
N TYR A 10 -17.65 -14.25 4.23
CA TYR A 10 -17.71 -15.49 3.43
C TYR A 10 -17.15 -16.71 4.18
N ILE A 11 -16.03 -16.57 4.89
CA ILE A 11 -15.45 -17.65 5.71
C ILE A 11 -16.46 -18.17 6.73
N SER A 12 -17.20 -17.28 7.40
CA SER A 12 -18.20 -17.66 8.39
C SER A 12 -19.40 -18.38 7.77
N ASN A 13 -19.76 -18.03 6.53
CA ASN A 13 -20.86 -18.68 5.80
C ASN A 13 -20.46 -20.05 5.21
N CYS A 14 -19.17 -20.36 5.08
CA CYS A 14 -18.70 -21.70 4.67
C CYS A 14 -18.92 -22.79 5.75
N ASP A 15 -19.21 -22.42 7.00
CA ASP A 15 -19.35 -23.36 8.14
C ASP A 15 -20.78 -23.90 8.35
N LEU A 16 -21.72 -23.61 7.45
CA LEU A 16 -23.14 -23.87 7.69
C LEU A 16 -23.55 -25.29 7.30
N GLU A 17 -23.37 -26.28 8.17
CA GLU A 17 -23.69 -27.70 7.91
C GLU A 17 -25.19 -28.04 7.72
N ASN A 18 -26.11 -27.09 7.94
CA ASN A 18 -27.57 -27.31 7.93
C ASN A 18 -28.31 -26.58 6.77
N GLN A 19 -27.60 -26.15 5.73
CA GLN A 19 -28.18 -25.45 4.59
C GLN A 19 -28.54 -26.39 3.44
N SER A 20 -29.39 -25.92 2.53
CA SER A 20 -29.74 -26.68 1.33
C SER A 20 -28.54 -26.81 0.41
N VAL A 21 -28.48 -27.89 -0.37
CA VAL A 21 -27.53 -28.07 -1.48
C VAL A 21 -27.54 -26.86 -2.43
N PHE A 22 -28.72 -26.28 -2.67
CA PHE A 22 -28.86 -25.06 -3.47
C PHE A 22 -28.17 -23.85 -2.84
N ASP A 23 -28.35 -23.64 -1.54
CA ASP A 23 -27.72 -22.52 -0.80
C ASP A 23 -26.19 -22.65 -0.83
N HIS A 24 -25.67 -23.88 -0.71
CA HIS A 24 -24.25 -24.15 -0.84
C HIS A 24 -23.70 -23.81 -2.22
N GLN A 25 -24.44 -24.14 -3.27
CA GLN A 25 -24.00 -23.91 -4.64
C GLN A 25 -24.03 -22.43 -5.03
N ASP A 26 -25.03 -21.68 -4.55
CA ASP A 26 -25.09 -20.23 -4.71
C ASP A 26 -23.92 -19.56 -3.99
N LEU A 27 -23.62 -19.97 -2.75
CA LEU A 27 -22.48 -19.45 -2.00
C LEU A 27 -21.14 -19.76 -2.69
N ILE A 28 -20.95 -20.98 -3.19
CA ILE A 28 -19.76 -21.37 -3.97
C ILE A 28 -19.61 -20.47 -5.19
N ASN A 29 -20.70 -20.25 -5.95
CA ASN A 29 -20.69 -19.36 -7.12
C ASN A 29 -20.33 -17.92 -6.75
N GLU A 30 -20.94 -17.39 -5.69
CA GLU A 30 -20.70 -16.02 -5.24
C GLU A 30 -19.24 -15.80 -4.82
N ILE A 31 -18.69 -16.72 -4.01
CA ILE A 31 -17.28 -16.70 -3.59
C ILE A 31 -16.36 -16.80 -4.81
N THR A 32 -16.66 -17.73 -5.72
CA THR A 32 -15.85 -17.94 -6.92
C THR A 32 -15.83 -16.67 -7.77
N MET A 33 -16.99 -16.09 -8.08
CA MET A 33 -17.07 -14.87 -8.90
C MET A 33 -16.39 -13.67 -8.24
N THR A 34 -16.47 -13.55 -6.92
CA THR A 34 -15.89 -12.43 -6.16
C THR A 34 -14.37 -12.49 -6.13
N TYR A 35 -13.80 -13.69 -5.93
CA TYR A 35 -12.37 -13.86 -5.68
C TYR A 35 -11.60 -14.51 -6.84
N HIS A 36 -12.25 -14.87 -7.95
CA HIS A 36 -11.62 -15.54 -9.10
C HIS A 36 -10.39 -14.77 -9.62
N SER A 37 -10.46 -13.44 -9.71
CA SER A 37 -9.35 -12.60 -10.17
C SER A 37 -8.29 -12.31 -9.10
N GLU A 38 -8.61 -12.54 -7.83
CA GLU A 38 -7.74 -12.18 -6.70
C GLU A 38 -6.97 -13.37 -6.13
N ILE A 39 -7.60 -14.54 -6.09
CA ILE A 39 -7.00 -15.78 -5.56
C ILE A 39 -6.67 -16.69 -6.73
N SER A 40 -5.37 -16.81 -7.01
CA SER A 40 -4.90 -17.70 -8.07
C SER A 40 -5.32 -19.15 -7.80
N ASN A 41 -5.79 -19.83 -8.84
CA ASN A 41 -6.26 -21.22 -8.77
C ASN A 41 -7.38 -21.42 -7.73
N LEU A 42 -8.27 -20.44 -7.55
CA LEU A 42 -9.39 -20.53 -6.61
C LEU A 42 -10.22 -21.80 -6.82
N GLU A 43 -10.53 -22.11 -8.09
CA GLU A 43 -11.35 -23.25 -8.50
C GLU A 43 -10.61 -24.60 -8.47
N TYR A 44 -9.29 -24.60 -8.30
CA TYR A 44 -8.51 -25.84 -8.23
C TYR A 44 -8.83 -26.62 -6.96
N GLY A 45 -9.22 -27.89 -7.13
CA GLY A 45 -9.63 -28.77 -6.04
C GLY A 45 -11.12 -28.70 -5.69
N LEU A 46 -11.92 -27.92 -6.43
CA LEU A 46 -13.38 -27.99 -6.37
C LEU A 46 -13.88 -29.14 -7.24
N SER A 47 -15.04 -29.67 -6.88
CA SER A 47 -15.78 -30.66 -7.66
C SER A 47 -16.11 -30.08 -9.04
N PRO A 48 -16.00 -30.87 -10.12
CA PRO A 48 -16.34 -30.40 -11.46
C PRO A 48 -17.82 -30.00 -11.53
N LYS A 49 -18.10 -28.80 -12.04
CA LYS A 49 -19.48 -28.38 -12.34
C LYS A 49 -19.96 -29.20 -13.54
N PHE A 50 -21.01 -30.01 -13.35
CA PHE A 50 -21.62 -30.76 -14.44
C PHE A 50 -22.03 -29.83 -15.59
N ILE A 51 -21.48 -30.09 -16.76
CA ILE A 51 -22.01 -29.61 -18.04
C ILE A 51 -22.54 -30.87 -18.73
N ASP A 52 -23.86 -30.95 -18.86
CA ASP A 52 -24.65 -31.92 -19.63
C ASP A 52 -25.10 -33.26 -18.97
N ASP A 53 -26.28 -33.70 -19.43
CA ASP A 53 -27.30 -34.66 -18.95
C ASP A 53 -26.91 -36.09 -18.47
N TYR A 54 -25.69 -36.34 -18.00
CA TYR A 54 -25.31 -37.67 -17.46
C TYR A 54 -25.29 -37.69 -15.93
N ILE A 55 -26.37 -38.22 -15.34
CA ILE A 55 -26.53 -38.45 -13.91
C ILE A 55 -25.56 -39.56 -13.49
N ASP A 56 -24.43 -39.16 -12.91
CA ASP A 56 -23.78 -39.96 -11.88
C ASP A 56 -23.87 -39.14 -10.59
N ASP A 57 -24.74 -39.59 -9.68
CA ASP A 57 -25.17 -38.92 -8.44
C ASP A 57 -24.02 -38.65 -7.44
N GLU A 58 -22.79 -39.10 -7.76
CA GLU A 58 -21.60 -39.07 -6.90
C GLU A 58 -20.60 -37.93 -7.20
N SER A 59 -20.82 -37.04 -8.19
CA SER A 59 -19.74 -36.14 -8.66
C SER A 59 -19.66 -34.72 -8.06
N VAL A 60 -20.71 -34.25 -7.37
CA VAL A 60 -20.74 -32.91 -6.76
C VAL A 60 -20.78 -33.04 -5.24
N ASP A 61 -19.75 -32.52 -4.56
CA ASP A 61 -19.70 -32.42 -3.10
C ASP A 61 -19.59 -30.94 -2.67
N PRO A 62 -20.71 -30.21 -2.58
CA PRO A 62 -20.71 -28.78 -2.23
C PRO A 62 -20.17 -28.53 -0.82
N ILE A 63 -20.27 -29.52 0.08
CA ILE A 63 -19.75 -29.43 1.44
C ILE A 63 -18.22 -29.49 1.40
N HIS A 64 -17.65 -30.40 0.61
CA HIS A 64 -16.21 -30.44 0.36
C HIS A 64 -15.74 -29.15 -0.31
N ASP A 65 -16.43 -28.69 -1.34
CA ASP A 65 -16.07 -27.47 -2.09
C ASP A 65 -16.05 -26.24 -1.18
N LEU A 66 -17.05 -26.08 -0.31
CA LEU A 66 -17.06 -24.99 0.68
C LEU A 66 -15.91 -25.10 1.69
N LYS A 67 -15.52 -26.31 2.11
CA LYS A 67 -14.32 -26.50 2.96
C LYS A 67 -13.04 -26.10 2.23
N VAL A 68 -12.90 -26.46 0.96
CA VAL A 68 -11.75 -26.08 0.12
C VAL A 68 -11.69 -24.56 -0.07
N LEU A 69 -12.84 -23.93 -0.40
CA LEU A 69 -12.93 -22.48 -0.52
C LEU A 69 -12.60 -21.77 0.79
N LYS A 70 -13.15 -22.26 1.92
CA LYS A 70 -12.86 -21.70 3.25
C LYS A 70 -11.35 -21.63 3.52
N LEU A 71 -10.63 -22.74 3.31
CA LEU A 71 -9.18 -22.80 3.52
C LEU A 71 -8.42 -21.79 2.63
N LYS A 72 -8.85 -21.62 1.37
CA LYS A 72 -8.24 -20.66 0.45
C LYS A 72 -8.52 -19.22 0.88
N LEU A 73 -9.74 -18.91 1.33
CA LEU A 73 -10.10 -17.59 1.84
C LEU A 73 -9.37 -17.25 3.15
N GLU A 74 -9.22 -18.22 4.06
CA GLU A 74 -8.43 -18.07 5.28
C GLU A 74 -6.96 -17.79 4.97
N ASN A 75 -6.36 -18.56 4.06
CA ASN A 75 -4.99 -18.31 3.62
C ASN A 75 -4.83 -16.92 3.01
N HIS A 76 -5.76 -16.50 2.15
CA HIS A 76 -5.74 -15.18 1.54
C HIS A 76 -5.87 -14.06 2.58
N ARG A 77 -6.78 -14.21 3.55
CA ARG A 77 -6.92 -13.28 4.68
C ARG A 77 -5.62 -13.17 5.47
N ASP A 78 -5.00 -14.30 5.81
CA ASP A 78 -3.77 -14.33 6.61
C ASP A 78 -2.60 -13.67 5.85
N ASN A 79 -2.52 -13.86 4.52
CA ASN A 79 -1.54 -13.16 3.67
C ASN A 79 -1.76 -11.63 3.68
N LEU A 80 -3.02 -11.17 3.55
CA LEU A 80 -3.35 -9.75 3.62
C LEU A 80 -2.98 -9.14 4.97
N MET A 81 -3.31 -9.83 6.07
CA MET A 81 -2.96 -9.38 7.42
C MET A 81 -1.45 -9.32 7.64
N HIS A 82 -0.71 -10.31 7.14
CA HIS A 82 0.75 -10.32 7.20
C HIS A 82 1.35 -9.16 6.39
N GLU A 83 0.80 -8.85 5.22
CA GLU A 83 1.24 -7.71 4.41
C GLU A 83 0.93 -6.36 5.07
N ASP A 84 -0.23 -6.21 5.71
CA ASP A 84 -0.57 -5.04 6.51
C ASP A 84 0.38 -4.89 7.71
N GLN A 85 0.69 -5.98 8.41
CA GLN A 85 1.66 -5.98 9.51
C GLN A 85 3.05 -5.59 9.02
N LYS A 86 3.51 -6.15 7.91
CA LYS A 86 4.81 -5.82 7.32
C LYS A 86 4.88 -4.34 6.94
N ARG A 87 3.83 -3.79 6.32
CA ARG A 87 3.73 -2.35 6.01
C ARG A 87 3.78 -1.48 7.27
N ALA A 88 3.09 -1.89 8.35
CA ALA A 88 3.12 -1.18 9.62
C ALA A 88 4.51 -1.24 10.30
N GLU A 89 5.19 -2.39 10.24
CA GLU A 89 6.56 -2.56 10.75
C GLU A 89 7.56 -1.73 9.94
N GLU A 90 7.46 -1.73 8.62
CA GLU A 90 8.29 -0.89 7.73
C GLU A 90 8.08 0.60 8.02
N LEU A 91 6.84 1.05 8.21
CA LEU A 91 6.53 2.42 8.62
C LEU A 91 7.20 2.78 9.95
N LYS A 92 7.11 1.88 10.94
CA LYS A 92 7.74 2.06 12.26
C LYS A 92 9.26 2.08 12.17
N ILE A 93 9.86 1.23 11.33
CA ILE A 93 11.30 1.25 11.07
C ILE A 93 11.71 2.57 10.41
N LEU A 94 10.91 3.08 9.48
CA LEU A 94 11.16 4.37 8.83
C LEU A 94 11.08 5.52 9.85
N GLU A 95 10.10 5.49 10.75
CA GLU A 95 9.97 6.45 11.85
C GLU A 95 11.15 6.38 12.83
N LEU A 96 11.61 5.17 13.19
CA LEU A 96 12.79 5.01 14.04
C LEU A 96 14.08 5.47 13.35
N LYS A 97 14.25 5.18 12.05
CA LYS A 97 15.40 5.64 11.25
C LYS A 97 15.42 7.16 11.13
N SER A 98 14.27 7.80 10.97
CA SER A 98 14.19 9.27 10.96
C SER A 98 14.61 9.85 12.32
N GLN A 99 14.20 9.23 13.43
CA GLN A 99 14.62 9.63 14.79
C GLN A 99 16.13 9.40 15.07
N ILE A 100 16.71 8.28 14.63
CA ILE A 100 18.14 7.97 14.84
C ILE A 100 19.05 8.91 14.04
N THR A 101 18.64 9.29 12.83
CA THR A 101 19.39 10.27 12.02
C THR A 101 19.45 11.64 12.69
N ILE A 102 18.44 12.01 13.48
CA ILE A 102 18.40 13.25 14.26
C ILE A 102 19.36 13.19 15.47
N ASN A 103 19.59 12.01 16.07
CA ASN A 103 20.43 11.88 17.26
C ASN A 103 21.94 11.88 16.94
N ASN A 104 22.37 11.31 15.81
CA ASN A 104 23.79 11.24 15.43
C ASN A 104 24.37 12.54 14.85
N ASN A 105 23.54 13.48 14.41
CA ASN A 105 23.97 14.81 13.99
C ASN A 105 24.00 15.83 15.16
N ASN A 106 23.67 15.41 16.38
CA ASN A 106 23.57 16.27 17.56
C ASN A 106 24.70 16.07 18.59
N HIS A 107 25.86 15.55 18.17
CA HIS A 107 27.09 15.77 18.93
C HIS A 107 27.70 17.13 18.54
N ASN A 108 26.98 18.21 18.85
CA ASN A 108 27.60 19.50 19.03
C ASN A 108 27.11 20.09 20.36
N THR A 109 28.07 20.26 21.26
CA THR A 109 27.91 20.64 22.65
C THR A 109 27.17 21.96 22.79
N ASN A 110 26.01 21.98 23.44
CA ASN A 110 25.61 23.08 24.33
C ASN A 110 24.55 22.63 25.33
N ASN A 111 24.96 22.66 26.59
CA ASN A 111 24.15 22.53 27.78
C ASN A 111 23.04 23.61 27.80
N SER A 112 21.79 23.22 27.53
CA SER A 112 20.58 23.98 27.87
C SER A 112 19.38 23.04 27.84
N ASN A 113 18.74 22.84 29.00
CA ASN A 113 17.50 22.08 29.15
C ASN A 113 16.32 22.78 28.44
N SER A 114 16.25 22.67 27.12
CA SER A 114 15.08 23.06 26.34
C SER A 114 14.72 21.91 25.42
N SER A 115 13.63 21.21 25.75
CA SER A 115 12.98 20.23 24.88
C SER A 115 12.33 20.97 23.70
N ALA A 116 13.15 21.43 22.77
CA ALA A 116 12.71 21.87 21.45
C ALA A 116 12.72 20.64 20.55
N SER A 117 11.54 20.22 20.07
CA SER A 117 11.44 19.26 18.98
C SER A 117 12.03 19.92 17.74
N ALA A 118 13.30 19.65 17.46
CA ALA A 118 13.96 20.16 16.26
C ALA A 118 13.38 19.42 15.05
N VAL A 119 12.44 20.04 14.37
CA VAL A 119 11.99 19.60 13.04
C VAL A 119 13.21 19.71 12.12
N ALA A 120 13.83 18.58 11.80
CA ALA A 120 14.94 18.55 10.87
C ALA A 120 14.46 19.03 9.49
N THR A 121 14.93 20.21 9.07
CA THR A 121 14.69 20.75 7.73
C THR A 121 15.42 19.87 6.71
N ILE A 122 14.67 19.08 5.94
CA ILE A 122 15.17 18.36 4.78
C ILE A 122 15.42 19.39 3.68
N THR A 123 16.66 19.40 3.20
CA THR A 123 17.09 20.34 2.17
C THR A 123 16.83 19.78 0.78
N ILE A 124 16.56 20.66 -0.18
CA ILE A 124 16.36 20.26 -1.57
C ILE A 124 17.55 19.45 -2.12
N ASN A 125 18.77 19.80 -1.71
CA ASN A 125 20.01 19.15 -2.11
C ASN A 125 20.08 17.69 -1.65
N GLN A 126 19.56 17.38 -0.45
CA GLN A 126 19.46 16.00 0.03
C GLN A 126 18.46 15.20 -0.81
N THR A 127 17.33 15.80 -1.17
CA THR A 127 16.35 15.18 -2.07
C THR A 127 16.95 14.89 -3.45
N MET A 128 17.70 15.84 -4.02
CA MET A 128 18.38 15.63 -5.31
C MET A 128 19.40 14.51 -5.26
N LYS A 129 20.16 14.43 -4.16
CA LYS A 129 21.12 13.35 -3.92
C LYS A 129 20.41 11.99 -3.85
N ASN A 130 19.33 11.89 -3.08
CA ASN A 130 18.55 10.65 -2.95
C ASN A 130 17.99 10.19 -4.31
N ILE A 131 17.52 11.12 -5.15
CA ILE A 131 17.03 10.80 -6.51
C ILE A 131 18.17 10.28 -7.39
N ASN A 132 19.38 10.83 -7.28
CA ASN A 132 20.55 10.39 -8.04
C ASN A 132 21.07 9.00 -7.62
N GLU A 133 20.83 8.60 -6.38
CA GLU A 133 21.26 7.31 -5.83
C GLU A 133 20.24 6.18 -6.08
N LEU A 134 19.13 6.47 -6.75
CA LEU A 134 18.15 5.46 -7.13
C LEU A 134 18.75 4.44 -8.11
N PRO A 135 18.32 3.16 -8.05
CA PRO A 135 18.73 2.14 -9.00
C PRO A 135 18.44 2.56 -10.46
N GLU A 136 19.36 2.22 -11.36
CA GLU A 136 19.13 2.41 -12.80
C GLU A 136 17.88 1.65 -13.25
N GLY A 137 16.98 2.34 -13.96
CA GLY A 137 15.71 1.78 -14.43
C GLY A 137 14.47 2.24 -13.67
N ILE A 138 14.61 2.88 -12.49
CA ILE A 138 13.48 3.48 -11.76
C ILE A 138 12.97 4.76 -12.44
N LEU A 139 13.90 5.59 -12.89
CA LEU A 139 13.63 6.80 -13.67
C LEU A 139 14.50 6.79 -14.92
N SER A 140 13.92 7.19 -16.05
CA SER A 140 14.73 7.56 -17.20
C SER A 140 15.52 8.85 -16.88
N ARG A 141 16.57 9.13 -17.67
CA ARG A 141 17.35 10.36 -17.49
C ARG A 141 16.50 11.63 -17.62
N GLU A 142 15.56 11.62 -18.56
CA GLU A 142 14.62 12.73 -18.80
C GLU A 142 13.66 12.89 -17.61
N GLU A 143 13.07 11.79 -17.14
CA GLU A 143 12.15 11.81 -16.00
C GLU A 143 12.83 12.23 -14.70
N SER A 144 14.11 11.88 -14.55
CA SER A 144 14.94 12.35 -13.43
C SER A 144 15.14 13.86 -13.49
N VAL A 145 15.30 14.45 -14.67
CA VAL A 145 15.42 15.91 -14.83
C VAL A 145 14.09 16.59 -14.51
N ASP A 146 13.00 16.11 -15.09
CA ASP A 146 11.66 16.67 -14.89
C ASP A 146 11.23 16.64 -13.41
N LEU A 147 11.50 15.53 -12.73
CA LEU A 147 11.18 15.40 -11.31
C LEU A 147 11.97 16.40 -10.46
N LYS A 148 13.26 16.57 -10.74
CA LYS A 148 14.10 17.53 -10.02
C LYS A 148 13.66 18.96 -10.27
N GLU A 149 13.25 19.27 -11.49
CA GLU A 149 12.68 20.57 -11.85
C GLU A 149 11.38 20.84 -11.10
N LEU A 150 10.48 19.86 -11.02
CA LEU A 150 9.25 19.97 -10.22
C LEU A 150 9.53 20.24 -8.75
N ILE A 151 10.53 19.56 -8.18
CA ILE A 151 10.93 19.75 -6.77
C ILE A 151 11.55 21.13 -6.57
N HIS A 152 12.41 21.59 -7.48
CA HIS A 152 12.93 22.96 -7.45
C HIS A 152 11.82 24.02 -7.52
N SER A 153 10.83 23.80 -8.40
CA SER A 153 9.68 24.69 -8.54
C SER A 153 8.83 24.75 -7.25
N ILE A 154 8.73 23.65 -6.48
CA ILE A 154 8.05 23.66 -5.17
C ILE A 154 8.80 24.56 -4.18
N ASP A 155 10.12 24.45 -4.11
CA ASP A 155 10.97 25.23 -3.20
C ASP A 155 10.90 26.74 -3.48
N GLU A 156 10.94 27.07 -4.78
CA GLU A 156 10.80 28.44 -5.27
C GLU A 156 9.42 28.99 -4.91
N MET A 157 8.34 28.25 -5.20
CA MET A 157 6.97 28.68 -4.87
C MET A 157 6.75 28.85 -3.37
N ILE A 158 7.34 27.99 -2.53
CA ILE A 158 7.29 28.15 -1.07
C ILE A 158 8.02 29.43 -0.64
N SER A 159 9.18 29.70 -1.23
CA SER A 159 9.96 30.92 -0.96
C SER A 159 9.21 32.19 -1.39
N GLU A 160 8.47 32.10 -2.48
CA GLU A 160 7.62 33.18 -3.02
C GLU A 160 6.25 33.29 -2.32
N LYS A 161 5.91 32.36 -1.41
CA LYS A 161 4.61 32.23 -0.74
C LYS A 161 3.44 31.95 -1.70
N ASP A 162 3.72 31.37 -2.86
CA ASP A 162 2.70 30.85 -3.78
C ASP A 162 2.22 29.46 -3.33
N ASN A 163 1.34 29.46 -2.35
CA ASN A 163 0.80 28.24 -1.74
C ASN A 163 -0.05 27.39 -2.70
N GLU A 164 -0.76 28.02 -3.64
CA GLU A 164 -1.58 27.30 -4.63
C GLU A 164 -0.71 26.66 -5.70
N GLY A 165 0.29 27.39 -6.21
CA GLY A 165 1.31 26.86 -7.11
C GLY A 165 2.05 25.69 -6.48
N ALA A 166 2.52 25.84 -5.24
CA ALA A 166 3.22 24.79 -4.51
C ALA A 166 2.35 23.53 -4.34
N LYS A 167 1.07 23.66 -3.97
CA LYS A 167 0.12 22.53 -3.88
C LYS A 167 -0.04 21.82 -5.23
N SER A 168 -0.19 22.59 -6.31
CA SER A 168 -0.33 22.04 -7.67
C SER A 168 0.91 21.22 -8.07
N LYS A 169 2.11 21.73 -7.77
CA LYS A 169 3.37 21.04 -8.07
C LYS A 169 3.60 19.82 -7.17
N ILE A 170 3.30 19.90 -5.88
CA ILE A 170 3.33 18.74 -4.95
C ILE A 170 2.43 17.62 -5.49
N SER A 171 1.21 17.95 -5.94
CA SER A 171 0.29 16.97 -6.53
C SER A 171 0.87 16.33 -7.81
N LYS A 172 1.49 17.12 -8.69
CA LYS A 172 2.17 16.58 -9.89
C LYS A 172 3.30 15.62 -9.53
N VAL A 173 4.11 15.95 -8.54
CA VAL A 173 5.17 15.05 -8.06
C VAL A 173 4.58 13.75 -7.52
N LEU A 174 3.50 13.81 -6.72
CA LEU A 174 2.81 12.62 -6.21
C LEU A 174 2.26 11.74 -7.34
N CYS A 175 1.69 12.34 -8.39
CA CYS A 175 1.25 11.61 -9.59
C CYS A 175 2.42 10.92 -10.32
N THR A 176 3.57 11.60 -10.46
CA THR A 176 4.78 11.03 -11.06
C THR A 176 5.29 9.83 -10.26
N ILE A 177 5.31 9.94 -8.93
CA ILE A 177 5.74 8.86 -8.04
C ILE A 177 4.80 7.65 -8.13
N GLY A 178 3.48 7.89 -8.16
CA GLY A 178 2.47 6.82 -8.23
C GLY A 178 2.64 5.89 -9.44
N ASN A 179 3.29 6.37 -10.50
CA ASN A 179 3.51 5.62 -11.74
C ASN A 179 4.88 4.89 -11.81
N LYS A 180 5.77 5.07 -10.83
CA LYS A 180 7.21 4.69 -10.95
C LYS A 180 7.73 3.77 -9.85
N GLY A 181 6.99 3.58 -8.76
CA GLY A 181 7.29 2.57 -7.73
C GLY A 181 7.80 3.14 -6.40
N PHE A 182 7.92 2.25 -5.41
CA PHE A 182 8.11 2.61 -4.01
C PHE A 182 9.48 3.25 -3.71
N ASP A 183 10.55 2.85 -4.39
CA ASP A 183 11.89 3.42 -4.17
C ASP A 183 11.94 4.91 -4.49
N LEU A 184 11.23 5.31 -5.55
CA LEU A 184 11.10 6.72 -5.88
C LEU A 184 10.35 7.48 -4.77
N PHE A 185 9.24 6.92 -4.26
CA PHE A 185 8.51 7.52 -3.15
C PHE A 185 9.41 7.77 -1.94
N VAL A 186 10.23 6.79 -1.55
CA VAL A 186 11.15 6.91 -0.41
C VAL A 186 12.15 8.07 -0.60
N ALA A 187 12.63 8.28 -1.83
CA ALA A 187 13.61 9.33 -2.11
C ALA A 187 13.05 10.76 -1.96
N VAL A 188 11.76 10.97 -2.29
CA VAL A 188 11.14 12.32 -2.39
C VAL A 188 10.10 12.63 -1.33
N ALA A 189 9.41 11.62 -0.76
CA ALA A 189 8.36 11.82 0.24
C ALA A 189 8.77 12.69 1.44
N PRO A 190 9.98 12.58 2.01
CA PRO A 190 10.36 13.38 3.16
C PRO A 190 10.31 14.90 2.87
N TYR A 191 10.79 15.33 1.70
CA TYR A 191 10.72 16.73 1.29
C TYR A 191 9.29 17.18 0.98
N LEU A 192 8.48 16.33 0.34
CA LEU A 192 7.08 16.65 0.03
C LEU A 192 6.24 16.87 1.30
N ILE A 193 6.47 16.06 2.34
CA ILE A 193 5.80 16.22 3.64
C ILE A 193 6.17 17.58 4.24
N GLN A 194 7.46 17.92 4.27
CA GLN A 194 7.91 19.22 4.77
C GLN A 194 7.34 20.38 3.95
N ALA A 195 7.39 20.30 2.62
CA ALA A 195 6.81 21.30 1.72
C ALA A 195 5.32 21.50 2.00
N ALA A 196 4.55 20.42 2.10
CA ALA A 196 3.12 20.47 2.40
C ALA A 196 2.82 21.09 3.77
N THR A 197 3.58 20.74 4.82
CA THR A 197 3.43 21.36 6.14
C THR A 197 3.74 22.85 6.14
N THR A 198 4.75 23.26 5.37
CA THR A 198 5.14 24.67 5.24
C THR A 198 4.03 25.47 4.56
N VAL A 199 3.49 24.94 3.46
CA VAL A 199 2.37 25.56 2.73
C VAL A 199 1.10 25.69 3.60
N GLN A 200 0.80 24.67 4.42
CA GLN A 200 -0.36 24.69 5.33
C GLN A 200 -0.19 25.69 6.48
N ALA A 201 1.01 25.87 7.01
CA ALA A 201 1.27 26.82 8.10
C ALA A 201 1.13 28.30 7.69
N THR A 202 1.14 28.59 6.39
CA THR A 202 0.99 29.94 5.81
C THR A 202 -0.42 30.26 5.29
N THR A 203 -1.39 29.34 5.42
CA THR A 203 -2.81 29.56 5.06
C THR A 203 -3.61 29.94 6.29
#